data_AF-A0A497CRD3-F1
#
_entry.id   AF-A0A497CRD3-F1
#
_cell.length_a   1.000
_cell.length_b   1.000
_cell.length_c   1.000
_cell.angle_alpha   90.00
_cell.angle_beta   90.00
_cell.angle_gamma   90.00
#
_symmetry.space_group_name_H-M   'P 1'
#
loop_
_entity.id
_entity.type
_entity.pdbx_description
1 polymer ?
#
loop_
_entity_poly.entity_id
_entity_poly.type
_entity_poly.pdbx_seq_one_letter_code
_entity_poly.pdbx_strand_id
1 'polypeptide(L)'
;MNSQTPGQISVFTKISLIANVVLFAVIGVIYLMEDRNLVAVILFTASLLNIIWALFAIPVRNLVFAILNFIYTVVAIAIGVDFQLADSPYLAMLWFAIGLIYIIIGFVALLRRKGKSKPLIIVDDNDEIEEEMNALPKEQEL
;
A
#
# COMPACT_ATOMS: atom_id res chain seq x y z
N MET A 1 10.58 25.10 -12.61
CA MET A 1 9.31 24.36 -12.61
C MET A 1 9.62 22.88 -12.36
N ASN A 2 9.51 22.44 -11.11
CA ASN A 2 9.69 21.03 -10.75
C ASN A 2 8.45 20.27 -11.19
N SER A 3 8.50 19.62 -12.35
CA SER A 3 7.49 18.67 -12.80
C SER A 3 7.53 17.47 -11.87
N GLN A 4 6.72 17.55 -10.80
CA GLN A 4 6.31 16.37 -10.04
C GLN A 4 5.51 15.49 -11.00
N THR A 5 6.21 14.61 -11.69
CA THR A 5 5.58 13.50 -12.41
C THR A 5 4.75 12.74 -11.37
N PRO A 6 3.43 12.60 -11.56
CA PRO A 6 2.58 11.91 -10.60
C PRO A 6 3.14 10.51 -10.43
N GLY A 7 3.45 10.14 -9.18
CA GLY A 7 4.20 8.93 -8.87
C GLY A 7 3.55 7.72 -9.53
N GLN A 8 4.18 7.21 -10.59
CA GLN A 8 3.71 6.04 -11.31
C GLN A 8 3.61 4.88 -10.33
N ILE A 9 2.40 4.33 -10.18
CA ILE A 9 2.22 3.05 -9.49
C ILE A 9 3.09 2.00 -10.19
N SER A 10 3.90 1.28 -9.41
CA SER A 10 4.71 0.16 -9.88
C SER A 10 3.87 -0.84 -10.67
N VAL A 11 4.40 -1.33 -11.78
CA VAL A 11 3.75 -2.34 -12.64
C VAL A 11 3.29 -3.55 -11.81
N PHE A 12 4.06 -3.94 -10.80
CA PHE A 12 3.70 -5.02 -9.87
C PHE A 12 2.39 -4.77 -9.11
N THR A 13 2.15 -3.53 -8.67
CA THR A 13 0.91 -3.18 -7.96
C THR A 13 -0.28 -3.21 -8.91
N LYS A 14 -0.12 -2.82 -10.17
CA LYS A 14 -1.18 -2.92 -11.18
C LYS A 14 -1.56 -4.39 -11.46
N ILE A 15 -0.57 -5.26 -11.62
CA ILE A 15 -0.79 -6.70 -11.81
C ILE A 15 -1.49 -7.31 -10.60
N SER A 16 -1.04 -6.96 -9.38
CA SER A 16 -1.67 -7.42 -8.14
C SER A 16 -3.12 -6.96 -8.02
N LEU A 17 -3.44 -5.70 -8.37
CA LEU A 17 -4.80 -5.18 -8.36
C LEU A 17 -5.70 -5.96 -9.33
N ILE A 18 -5.24 -6.18 -10.56
CA ILE A 18 -5.99 -6.94 -11.57
C ILE A 18 -6.23 -8.38 -11.10
N ALA A 19 -5.22 -9.05 -10.56
CA ALA A 19 -5.35 -10.40 -10.02
C ALA A 19 -6.41 -10.46 -8.89
N ASN A 20 -6.41 -9.47 -7.99
CA ASN A 20 -7.38 -9.38 -6.89
C ASN A 20 -8.81 -9.14 -7.40
N VAL A 21 -8.98 -8.30 -8.42
CA VAL A 21 -10.28 -8.05 -9.06
C VAL A 21 -10.85 -9.36 -9.60
N VAL A 22 -10.05 -10.12 -10.35
CA VAL A 22 -10.47 -11.40 -10.93
C VAL A 22 -10.79 -12.42 -9.83
N LEU A 23 -9.90 -12.56 -8.84
CA LEU A 23 -10.07 -13.51 -7.74
C LEU A 23 -11.37 -13.24 -6.96
N PHE A 24 -11.58 -11.98 -6.54
CA PHE A 24 -12.78 -11.62 -5.77
C PHE A 24 -14.05 -11.69 -6.59
N ALA A 25 -14.00 -11.39 -7.90
CA ALA A 25 -15.18 -11.52 -8.77
C ALA A 25 -15.59 -12.98 -8.96
N VAL A 26 -14.63 -13.87 -9.28
CA VAL A 26 -14.90 -15.31 -9.47
C VAL A 26 -15.48 -15.92 -8.19
N ILE A 27 -14.91 -15.59 -7.05
CA ILE A 27 -15.35 -16.16 -5.77
C ILE A 27 -16.67 -15.51 -5.32
N GLY A 28 -16.87 -14.21 -5.60
CA GLY A 28 -18.15 -13.56 -5.42
C GLY A 28 -19.28 -14.26 -6.18
N VAL A 29 -19.02 -14.70 -7.41
CA VAL A 29 -19.98 -15.50 -8.19
C VAL A 29 -20.26 -16.86 -7.54
N ILE A 30 -19.22 -17.58 -7.07
CA ILE A 30 -19.39 -18.87 -6.37
C ILE A 30 -20.28 -18.69 -5.13
N TYR A 31 -20.01 -17.67 -4.31
CA TYR A 31 -20.81 -17.37 -3.12
C TYR A 31 -22.24 -16.95 -3.45
N LEU A 32 -22.46 -16.31 -4.61
CA LEU A 32 -23.80 -15.98 -5.09
C LEU A 32 -24.57 -17.25 -5.51
N MET A 33 -23.88 -18.24 -6.09
CA MET A 33 -24.47 -19.54 -6.45
C MET A 33 -24.78 -20.42 -5.22
N GLU A 34 -24.08 -20.22 -4.10
CA GLU A 34 -24.33 -20.91 -2.83
C GLU A 34 -25.36 -20.21 -1.93
N ASP A 35 -26.15 -19.26 -2.46
CA ASP A 35 -27.13 -18.44 -1.71
C ASP A 35 -26.53 -17.59 -0.57
N ARG A 36 -25.21 -17.46 -0.50
CA ARG A 36 -24.47 -16.65 0.49
C ARG A 36 -24.35 -15.19 0.02
N ASN A 37 -25.49 -14.57 -0.24
CA ASN A 37 -25.61 -13.27 -0.90
C ASN A 37 -24.81 -12.14 -0.21
N LEU A 38 -24.76 -12.13 1.12
CA LEU A 38 -24.06 -11.07 1.87
C LEU A 38 -22.54 -11.11 1.66
N VAL A 39 -21.95 -12.32 1.63
CA VAL A 39 -20.51 -12.49 1.38
C VAL A 39 -20.17 -12.17 -0.07
N ALA A 40 -21.03 -12.58 -1.01
CA ALA A 40 -20.89 -12.23 -2.43
C ALA A 40 -20.85 -10.71 -2.64
N VAL A 41 -21.76 -9.95 -2.01
CA VAL A 41 -21.79 -8.48 -2.09
C VAL A 41 -20.52 -7.85 -1.53
N ILE A 42 -19.99 -8.35 -0.42
CA ILE A 42 -18.72 -7.88 0.16
C ILE A 42 -17.57 -8.11 -0.84
N LEU A 43 -17.51 -9.28 -1.47
CA LEU A 43 -16.46 -9.63 -2.43
C LEU A 43 -16.54 -8.78 -3.71
N PHE A 44 -17.75 -8.56 -4.24
CA PHE A 44 -17.94 -7.66 -5.38
C PHE A 44 -17.57 -6.21 -5.04
N THR A 45 -17.89 -5.74 -3.84
CA THR A 45 -17.49 -4.41 -3.37
C THR A 45 -15.97 -4.29 -3.26
N ALA A 46 -15.29 -5.31 -2.72
CA ALA A 46 -13.84 -5.38 -2.65
C ALA A 46 -13.17 -5.40 -4.04
N SER A 47 -13.79 -6.10 -5.00
CA SER A 47 -13.37 -6.08 -6.40
C SER A 47 -13.51 -4.69 -7.02
N LEU A 48 -14.65 -4.02 -6.80
CA LEU A 48 -14.90 -2.67 -7.30
C LEU A 48 -13.89 -1.64 -6.74
N LEU A 49 -13.57 -1.75 -5.44
CA LEU A 49 -12.55 -0.92 -4.81
C LEU A 49 -11.18 -1.11 -5.45
N ASN A 50 -10.79 -2.35 -5.78
CA ASN A 50 -9.54 -2.62 -6.48
C ASN A 50 -9.53 -2.02 -7.91
N ILE A 51 -10.65 -2.04 -8.62
CA ILE A 51 -10.78 -1.41 -9.95
C ILE A 51 -10.58 0.11 -9.84
N ILE A 52 -11.31 0.76 -8.91
CA ILE A 52 -11.19 2.20 -8.66
C ILE A 52 -9.72 2.54 -8.35
N TRP A 53 -9.08 1.73 -7.53
CA TRP A 53 -7.69 1.96 -7.14
C TRP A 53 -6.71 1.80 -8.31
N ALA A 54 -6.96 0.82 -9.19
CA ALA A 54 -6.19 0.61 -10.41
C ALA A 54 -6.36 1.77 -11.42
N LEU A 55 -7.58 2.30 -11.55
CA LEU A 55 -7.92 3.38 -12.47
C LEU A 55 -7.34 4.73 -12.03
N PHE A 56 -7.49 5.09 -10.75
CA PHE A 56 -7.07 6.40 -10.25
C PHE A 56 -5.59 6.48 -9.89
N ALA A 57 -4.85 5.38 -10.05
CA ALA A 57 -3.42 5.31 -9.79
C ALA A 57 -3.02 6.01 -8.48
N ILE A 58 -3.86 5.90 -7.43
CA ILE A 58 -3.71 6.67 -6.20
C ILE A 58 -2.37 6.29 -5.56
N PRO A 59 -1.43 7.24 -5.41
CA PRO A 59 -0.15 6.97 -4.76
C PRO A 59 -0.41 6.74 -3.27
N VAL A 60 -0.67 5.48 -2.92
CA VAL A 60 -0.92 5.09 -1.55
C VAL A 60 0.38 5.07 -0.77
N ARG A 61 0.42 5.86 0.31
CA ARG A 61 1.44 5.74 1.35
C ARG A 61 1.50 4.28 1.79
N ASN A 62 2.72 3.75 2.02
CA ASN A 62 2.95 2.36 2.44
C ASN A 62 2.05 1.88 3.59
N LEU A 63 1.61 2.80 4.47
CA LEU A 63 0.65 2.51 5.54
C LEU A 63 -0.73 2.06 5.02
N VAL A 64 -1.29 2.78 4.05
CA VAL A 64 -2.61 2.46 3.47
C VAL A 64 -2.54 1.12 2.71
N PHE A 65 -1.44 0.88 2.00
CA PHE A 65 -1.18 -0.40 1.36
C PHE A 65 -1.06 -1.56 2.37
N ALA A 66 -0.41 -1.34 3.52
CA ALA A 66 -0.32 -2.35 4.58
C ALA A 66 -1.69 -2.63 5.22
N ILE A 67 -2.51 -1.59 5.46
CA ILE A 67 -3.88 -1.74 5.98
C ILE A 67 -4.74 -2.54 5.01
N LEU A 68 -4.66 -2.26 3.70
CA LEU A 68 -5.46 -2.97 2.70
C LEU A 68 -5.03 -4.44 2.55
N ASN A 69 -3.73 -4.73 2.56
CA ASN A 69 -3.26 -6.12 2.62
C ASN A 69 -3.74 -6.84 3.89
N PHE A 70 -3.78 -6.16 5.03
CA PHE A 70 -4.33 -6.73 6.26
C PHE A 70 -5.83 -7.04 6.12
N ILE A 71 -6.63 -6.12 5.56
CA ILE A 71 -8.06 -6.37 5.30
C ILE A 71 -8.24 -7.56 4.34
N TYR A 72 -7.48 -7.62 3.24
CA TYR A 72 -7.54 -8.75 2.30
C TYR A 72 -7.10 -10.07 2.94
N THR A 73 -6.16 -10.04 3.87
CA THR A 73 -5.78 -11.20 4.67
C THR A 73 -6.96 -11.71 5.49
N VAL A 74 -7.63 -10.83 6.23
CA VAL A 74 -8.78 -11.21 7.08
C VAL A 74 -9.89 -11.83 6.23
N VAL A 75 -10.20 -11.22 5.09
CA VAL A 75 -11.19 -11.75 4.13
C VAL A 75 -10.76 -13.12 3.59
N ALA A 76 -9.50 -13.26 3.18
CA ALA A 76 -8.97 -14.52 2.66
C ALA A 76 -9.04 -15.65 3.72
N ILE A 77 -8.68 -15.36 4.96
CA ILE A 77 -8.78 -16.32 6.08
C ILE A 77 -10.24 -16.68 6.34
N ALA A 78 -11.16 -15.72 6.35
CA ALA A 78 -12.59 -15.98 6.57
C ALA A 78 -13.16 -16.92 5.49
N ILE A 79 -12.83 -16.67 4.22
CA ILE A 79 -13.22 -17.54 3.11
C ILE A 79 -12.55 -18.92 3.22
N GLY A 80 -11.28 -18.97 3.62
CA GLY A 80 -10.56 -20.23 3.84
C GLY A 80 -11.21 -21.10 4.91
N VAL A 81 -11.61 -20.50 6.04
CA VAL A 81 -12.37 -21.18 7.11
C VAL A 81 -13.72 -21.68 6.59
N ASP A 82 -14.41 -20.87 5.78
CA ASP A 82 -15.70 -21.25 5.24
C ASP A 82 -15.63 -22.44 4.27
N PHE A 83 -14.64 -22.46 3.37
CA PHE A 83 -14.37 -23.62 2.51
C PHE A 83 -13.90 -24.85 3.29
N GLN A 84 -13.18 -24.65 4.40
CA GLN A 84 -12.79 -25.74 5.29
C GLN A 84 -14.02 -26.40 5.94
N LEU A 85 -15.04 -25.62 6.28
CA LEU A 85 -16.31 -26.10 6.83
C LEU A 85 -17.22 -26.70 5.75
N ALA A 86 -17.08 -26.30 4.49
CA ALA A 86 -17.86 -26.78 3.34
C ALA A 86 -17.23 -28.01 2.64
N ASP A 87 -16.36 -28.77 3.33
CA ASP A 87 -15.69 -29.98 2.81
C ASP A 87 -14.90 -29.78 1.49
N SER A 88 -14.37 -28.58 1.27
CA SER A 88 -13.52 -28.26 0.10
C SER A 88 -12.09 -27.91 0.53
N PRO A 89 -11.32 -28.89 1.04
CA PRO A 89 -10.03 -28.65 1.70
C PRO A 89 -8.98 -28.02 0.78
N TYR A 90 -9.04 -28.29 -0.53
CA TYR A 90 -8.15 -27.69 -1.51
C TYR A 90 -8.36 -26.17 -1.66
N LEU A 91 -9.62 -25.72 -1.68
CA LEU A 91 -9.95 -24.29 -1.76
C LEU A 91 -9.60 -23.59 -0.45
N ALA A 92 -9.87 -24.22 0.70
CA ALA A 92 -9.47 -23.72 2.00
C ALA A 92 -7.95 -23.46 2.07
N MET A 93 -7.14 -24.44 1.66
CA MET A 93 -5.68 -24.35 1.68
C MET A 93 -5.17 -23.24 0.76
N LEU A 94 -5.75 -23.08 -0.43
CA LEU A 94 -5.42 -22.00 -1.37
C LEU A 94 -5.70 -20.61 -0.76
N TRP A 95 -6.83 -20.46 -0.08
CA TRP A 95 -7.20 -19.21 0.58
C TRP A 95 -6.32 -18.87 1.78
N PHE A 96 -5.94 -19.86 2.58
CA PHE A 96 -4.94 -19.66 3.63
C PHE A 96 -3.57 -19.26 3.07
N ALA A 97 -3.14 -19.88 1.96
CA ALA A 97 -1.90 -19.51 1.28
C ALA A 97 -1.94 -18.07 0.76
N ILE A 98 -3.07 -17.65 0.16
CA ILE A 98 -3.29 -16.26 -0.29
C ILE A 98 -3.26 -15.28 0.89
N GLY A 99 -3.92 -15.62 2.00
CA GLY A 99 -3.88 -14.83 3.23
C GLY A 99 -2.46 -14.65 3.75
N LEU A 100 -1.67 -15.72 3.77
CA LEU A 100 -0.27 -15.67 4.19
C LEU A 100 0.58 -14.76 3.28
N ILE A 101 0.37 -14.81 1.96
CA ILE A 101 1.06 -13.93 1.00
C ILE A 101 0.76 -12.46 1.31
N TYR A 102 -0.50 -12.11 1.57
CA TYR A 102 -0.87 -10.74 1.91
C TYR A 102 -0.23 -10.27 3.23
N ILE A 103 -0.13 -11.14 4.25
CA ILE A 103 0.59 -10.83 5.49
C ILE A 103 2.05 -10.51 5.20
N ILE A 104 2.73 -11.36 4.43
CA ILE A 104 4.15 -11.19 4.10
C ILE A 104 4.37 -9.86 3.37
N ILE A 105 3.56 -9.58 2.34
CA ILE A 105 3.65 -8.35 1.56
C ILE A 105 3.39 -7.12 2.44
N GLY A 106 2.35 -7.16 3.27
CA GLY A 106 2.02 -6.07 4.21
C GLY A 106 3.15 -5.82 5.21
N PHE A 107 3.75 -6.88 5.76
CA PHE A 107 4.85 -6.78 6.70
C PHE A 107 6.12 -6.21 6.06
N VAL A 108 6.48 -6.68 4.86
CA VAL A 108 7.62 -6.13 4.10
C VAL A 108 7.41 -4.64 3.78
N ALA A 109 6.19 -4.24 3.43
CA ALA A 109 5.86 -2.83 3.18
C ALA A 109 6.03 -1.95 4.42
N LEU A 110 5.70 -2.47 5.61
CA LEU A 110 5.90 -1.79 6.90
C LEU A 110 7.39 -1.68 7.27
N LEU A 111 8.17 -2.76 7.09
CA LEU A 111 9.61 -2.77 7.39
C LEU A 111 10.40 -1.78 6.53
N ARG A 112 10.07 -1.66 5.24
CA ARG A 112 10.70 -0.67 4.33
C ARG A 112 10.53 0.79 4.79
N ARG A 113 9.57 1.09 5.67
CA ARG A 113 9.36 2.44 6.24
C ARG A 113 10.45 2.82 7.25
N LYS A 114 11.00 1.87 8.01
CA LYS A 114 12.03 2.15 9.03
C LYS A 114 13.41 2.46 8.44
N GLY A 115 13.70 2.06 7.19
CA GLY A 115 15.00 2.26 6.55
C GLY A 115 15.24 3.62 5.89
N LYS A 116 14.26 4.55 5.90
CA LYS A 116 14.36 5.90 5.33
C LYS A 116 14.31 7.01 6.38
N SER A 117 14.79 6.72 7.59
CA SER A 117 15.15 7.78 8.54
C SER A 117 16.44 8.42 8.01
N LYS A 118 16.34 9.59 7.36
CA LYS A 118 17.53 10.42 7.14
C LYS A 118 18.20 10.62 8.51
N PRO A 119 19.53 10.45 8.65
CA PRO A 119 20.20 10.95 9.84
C PRO A 119 19.93 12.46 9.89
N LEU A 120 19.29 12.91 10.97
CA LEU A 120 19.24 14.30 11.32
C LEU A 120 20.68 14.68 11.67
N ILE A 121 21.37 15.38 10.78
CA ILE A 121 22.59 16.08 11.14
C ILE A 121 22.12 17.21 12.05
N ILE A 122 22.34 17.05 13.35
CA ILE A 122 22.26 18.15 14.31
C ILE A 122 23.52 18.99 14.03
N VAL A 123 23.34 20.12 13.34
CA VAL A 123 24.33 21.18 13.34
C VAL A 123 24.09 21.94 14.63
N ASP A 124 24.98 21.74 15.59
CA ASP A 124 25.09 22.56 16.80
C ASP A 124 25.88 23.81 16.39
N ASP A 125 25.19 24.80 15.83
CA ASP A 125 25.77 26.14 15.59
C ASP A 125 25.52 26.98 16.85
N ASN A 126 26.28 26.67 17.90
CA ASN A 126 26.58 27.59 18.98
C ASN A 126 28.05 27.97 18.83
N ASP A 127 28.37 28.84 17.87
CA ASP A 127 29.58 29.64 17.88
C ASP A 127 29.22 31.04 17.34
N GLU A 128 28.91 31.89 18.32
CA GLU A 128 29.24 33.32 18.42
C GLU A 128 28.95 34.26 17.23
N ILE A 129 27.97 35.11 17.51
CA ILE A 129 27.79 36.45 16.96
C ILE A 129 29.03 37.29 17.28
N GLU A 130 29.78 37.71 16.27
CA GLU A 130 30.48 39.00 16.29
C GLU A 130 29.97 39.85 15.13
N GLU A 131 29.10 40.81 15.47
CA GLU A 131 28.82 41.98 14.68
C GLU A 131 30.08 42.88 14.68
N GLU A 132 30.69 43.09 13.51
CA GLU A 132 31.34 44.38 13.24
C GLU A 132 30.83 44.93 11.90
N MET A 133 29.81 45.77 12.04
CA MET A 133 29.58 46.93 11.17
C MET A 133 30.89 47.70 10.95
N ASN A 134 31.29 47.91 9.69
CA ASN A 134 31.61 49.26 9.22
C ASN A 134 31.84 49.37 7.69
N ALA A 135 31.02 50.22 7.09
CA ALA A 135 31.31 51.16 6.00
C ALA A 135 31.83 50.64 4.63
N LEU A 136 30.93 50.65 3.64
CA LEU A 136 31.20 51.07 2.25
C LEU A 136 31.93 52.44 2.20
N PRO A 137 32.34 52.95 1.03
CA PRO A 137 33.19 52.41 -0.04
C PRO A 137 34.34 53.40 -0.34
N LYS A 138 35.44 53.00 -1.00
CA LYS A 138 36.27 53.94 -1.78
C LYS A 138 36.82 53.30 -3.04
N GLU A 139 36.51 53.95 -4.15
CA GLU A 139 37.28 53.96 -5.40
C GLU A 139 38.78 54.12 -5.10
N GLN A 140 39.65 53.43 -5.86
CA GLN A 140 40.75 54.01 -6.64
C GLN A 140 41.78 52.96 -7.10
N GLU A 141 42.16 53.08 -8.38
CA GLU A 141 43.48 52.78 -9.01
C GLU A 141 43.89 51.29 -9.13
N LEU A 142 44.23 50.74 -10.31
CA LEU A 142 45.01 51.22 -11.47
C LEU A 142 44.48 50.64 -12.81
#